data_AF-A0A9E0B2H9-F1
#
_entry.id   AF-A0A9E0B2H9-F1
#
_cell.length_a   1.000
_cell.length_b   1.000
_cell.length_c   1.000
_cell.angle_alpha   90.00
_cell.angle_beta   90.00
_cell.angle_gamma   90.00
#
_symmetry.space_group_name_H-M   'P 1'
#
loop_
_entity.id
_entity.type
_entity.pdbx_description
1 polymer ?
#
loop_
_entity_poly.entity_id
_entity_poly.type
_entity_poly.pdbx_seq_one_letter_code
_entity_poly.pdbx_strand_id
1 'polypeptide(L)'
;MIHNIKNKLTIGILVLIMFLGFNACKKDGNPNNLPSVNPGDYDGKIDGFSSSDEIFPDRLIAYWSFDDTKNELKSATAPTASVNNTFITGGVRGKALSLNAGYLYYATQFQKFKTDSLKSFTISQWVQILNNGSKKTMIFQLARPTIFNGNINFVLETNLFPASNIDNLKIHPTFTTVGGGTQDNINTLRDSPGMPNYIPYITPTIGANTWVHLLLTYNGNTGFFHIWSNGIRAGAFPSRGTGNSLFKSWEPNQVLIGANYNAAGMPVNADVTFAPMTGSVDEIRMYDFPLPDAFIKALYNLGRAGK
;
A
#
# COMPACT_ATOMS: atom_id res chain seq x y z
N MET A 1 67.07 -6.86 -88.21
CA MET A 1 67.42 -5.83 -87.19
C MET A 1 66.21 -5.75 -86.24
N ILE A 2 66.04 -6.66 -85.27
CA ILE A 2 66.75 -6.89 -83.99
C ILE A 2 66.37 -5.84 -82.90
N HIS A 3 65.83 -6.36 -81.79
CA HIS A 3 65.28 -5.75 -80.54
C HIS A 3 63.73 -5.77 -80.48
N ASN A 4 63.01 -6.59 -79.69
CA ASN A 4 63.27 -7.46 -78.53
C ASN A 4 63.34 -6.79 -77.13
N ILE A 5 62.74 -7.46 -76.12
CA ILE A 5 62.79 -7.26 -74.63
C ILE A 5 61.91 -6.08 -74.08
N LYS A 6 61.13 -6.13 -72.96
CA LYS A 6 60.83 -7.16 -71.90
C LYS A 6 59.49 -6.92 -71.12
N ASN A 7 58.87 -8.00 -70.63
CA ASN A 7 58.09 -8.24 -69.37
C ASN A 7 57.18 -7.19 -68.66
N LYS A 8 55.93 -7.62 -68.35
CA LYS A 8 55.36 -7.92 -66.99
C LYS A 8 53.89 -8.38 -67.18
N LEU A 9 53.51 -9.66 -67.09
CA LEU A 9 53.43 -10.58 -65.95
C LEU A 9 52.34 -10.24 -64.89
N THR A 10 51.14 -10.80 -65.14
CA THR A 10 50.24 -11.53 -64.22
C THR A 10 50.05 -11.08 -62.75
N ILE A 11 48.78 -10.76 -62.40
CA ILE A 11 48.01 -10.97 -61.14
C ILE A 11 46.71 -10.14 -61.31
N GLY A 12 45.48 -10.57 -60.96
CA GLY A 12 45.02 -11.83 -60.40
C GLY A 12 43.49 -11.95 -60.46
N ILE A 13 42.98 -13.12 -60.06
CA ILE A 13 41.54 -13.47 -60.00
C ILE A 13 40.86 -12.82 -58.77
N LEU A 14 39.52 -12.85 -58.72
CA LEU A 14 38.61 -12.38 -57.65
C LEU A 14 38.22 -10.89 -57.64
N VAL A 15 37.18 -10.54 -58.42
CA VAL A 15 36.06 -9.69 -57.92
C VAL A 15 34.73 -10.27 -58.43
N LEU A 16 34.43 -11.50 -58.02
CA LEU A 16 33.07 -12.04 -57.98
C LEU A 16 32.81 -12.42 -56.51
N ILE A 17 31.57 -12.26 -56.03
CA ILE A 17 31.15 -12.47 -54.62
C ILE A 17 31.59 -11.34 -53.66
N MET A 18 30.88 -10.20 -53.70
CA MET A 18 30.73 -9.35 -52.51
C MET A 18 29.38 -8.59 -52.48
N PHE A 19 28.31 -9.25 -52.95
CA PHE A 19 26.93 -8.71 -52.94
C PHE A 19 25.94 -9.63 -52.19
N LEU A 20 26.44 -10.44 -51.25
CA LEU A 20 25.67 -11.26 -50.33
C LEU A 20 26.17 -10.96 -48.91
N GLY A 21 25.40 -10.22 -48.11
CA GLY A 21 25.83 -9.84 -46.76
C GLY A 21 24.86 -8.92 -45.98
N PHE A 22 24.01 -8.15 -46.66
CA PHE A 22 23.02 -7.28 -46.00
C PHE A 22 21.61 -7.89 -45.91
N ASN A 23 21.50 -9.21 -45.68
CA ASN A 23 20.28 -9.75 -45.09
C ASN A 23 20.31 -9.46 -43.59
N ALA A 24 19.64 -8.38 -43.22
CA ALA A 24 19.64 -7.85 -41.87
C ALA A 24 19.29 -8.91 -40.83
N CYS A 25 20.10 -8.99 -39.77
CA CYS A 25 19.57 -9.26 -38.45
C CYS A 25 18.59 -8.13 -38.11
N LYS A 26 17.34 -8.23 -38.60
CA LYS A 26 16.22 -7.52 -37.99
C LYS A 26 16.13 -8.07 -36.57
N LYS A 27 16.70 -7.32 -35.62
CA LYS A 27 16.42 -7.48 -34.21
C LYS A 27 14.90 -7.35 -34.10
N ASP A 28 14.24 -8.46 -33.78
CA ASP A 28 12.79 -8.68 -33.77
C ASP A 28 11.99 -7.78 -32.80
N GLY A 29 12.65 -6.80 -32.16
CA GLY A 29 12.10 -5.99 -31.08
C GLY A 29 11.90 -6.76 -29.78
N ASN A 30 12.12 -8.08 -29.78
CA ASN A 30 11.71 -9.02 -28.76
C ASN A 30 12.89 -9.92 -28.33
N PRO A 31 13.98 -9.34 -27.78
CA PRO A 31 15.19 -10.09 -27.40
C PRO A 31 14.98 -11.16 -26.33
N ASN A 32 13.79 -11.20 -25.71
CA ASN A 32 13.38 -12.14 -24.67
C ASN A 32 12.37 -13.19 -25.19
N ASN A 33 12.06 -13.19 -26.49
CA ASN A 33 11.13 -14.10 -27.17
C ASN A 33 9.75 -14.22 -26.47
N LEU A 34 9.25 -13.09 -25.98
CA LEU A 34 7.96 -13.00 -25.27
C LEU A 34 6.79 -13.29 -26.22
N PRO A 35 5.68 -13.89 -25.73
CA PRO A 35 4.46 -14.02 -26.52
C PRO A 35 3.98 -12.68 -27.07
N SER A 36 3.44 -12.68 -28.29
CA SER A 36 2.78 -11.50 -28.85
C SER A 36 1.54 -11.15 -28.02
N VAL A 37 1.48 -9.92 -27.51
CA VAL A 37 0.28 -9.38 -26.86
C VAL A 37 -0.60 -8.67 -27.88
N ASN A 38 -1.92 -8.81 -27.76
CA ASN A 38 -2.88 -8.05 -28.55
C ASN A 38 -3.35 -6.82 -27.75
N PRO A 39 -3.20 -5.58 -28.26
CA PRO A 39 -3.68 -4.39 -27.56
C PRO A 39 -5.15 -4.45 -27.14
N GLY A 40 -6.01 -5.09 -27.96
CA GLY A 40 -7.44 -5.26 -27.65
C GLY A 40 -7.72 -6.10 -26.39
N ASP A 41 -6.76 -6.91 -25.92
CA ASP A 41 -6.89 -7.67 -24.68
C ASP A 41 -6.89 -6.76 -23.43
N TYR A 42 -6.59 -5.47 -23.60
CA TYR A 42 -6.53 -4.45 -22.56
C TYR A 42 -7.62 -3.37 -22.69
N ASP A 43 -8.51 -3.46 -23.68
CA ASP A 43 -9.58 -2.48 -23.87
C ASP A 43 -10.51 -2.44 -22.64
N GLY A 44 -10.76 -1.23 -22.12
CA GLY A 44 -11.57 -1.00 -20.92
C GLY A 44 -10.92 -1.36 -19.57
N LYS A 45 -9.70 -1.91 -19.57
CA LYS A 45 -8.92 -2.19 -18.36
C LYS A 45 -8.18 -0.95 -17.86
N ILE A 46 -7.88 -0.93 -16.56
CA ILE A 46 -7.13 0.13 -15.88
C ILE A 46 -5.81 -0.46 -15.40
N ASP A 47 -4.69 0.12 -15.87
CA ASP A 47 -3.33 -0.36 -15.61
C ASP A 47 -3.13 -1.89 -15.88
N GLY A 48 -3.94 -2.46 -16.77
CA GLY A 48 -3.93 -3.88 -17.14
C GLY A 48 -4.99 -4.77 -16.49
N PHE A 49 -5.82 -4.23 -15.58
CA PHE A 49 -6.79 -4.98 -14.78
C PHE A 49 -8.24 -4.56 -15.01
N SER A 50 -9.18 -5.49 -14.84
CA SER A 50 -10.63 -5.23 -14.93
C SER A 50 -11.24 -4.83 -13.59
N SER A 51 -10.64 -5.28 -12.48
CA SER A 51 -11.09 -5.02 -11.09
C SER A 51 -9.91 -5.05 -10.12
N SER A 52 -10.03 -4.33 -8.99
CA SER A 52 -9.10 -4.41 -7.86
C SER A 52 -8.96 -5.81 -7.26
N ASP A 53 -9.92 -6.71 -7.51
CA ASP A 53 -9.86 -8.11 -7.04
C ASP A 53 -8.88 -8.98 -7.84
N GLU A 54 -8.44 -8.53 -9.02
CA GLU A 54 -7.37 -9.16 -9.81
C GLU A 54 -5.96 -8.87 -9.26
N ILE A 55 -5.82 -7.90 -8.34
CA ILE A 55 -4.52 -7.49 -7.77
C ILE A 55 -4.08 -8.51 -6.72
N PHE A 56 -3.21 -9.45 -7.12
CA PHE A 56 -2.60 -10.50 -6.28
C PHE A 56 -3.61 -11.27 -5.38
N PRO A 57 -4.65 -11.91 -5.95
CA PRO A 57 -5.73 -12.56 -5.19
C PRO A 57 -5.25 -13.65 -4.22
N ASP A 58 -4.21 -14.41 -4.60
CA ASP A 58 -3.60 -15.46 -3.77
C ASP A 58 -2.82 -14.92 -2.56
N ARG A 59 -2.43 -13.64 -2.61
CA ARG A 59 -1.68 -12.95 -1.54
C ARG A 59 -2.61 -12.09 -0.67
N LEU A 60 -3.85 -11.87 -1.08
CA LEU A 60 -4.88 -11.17 -0.31
C LEU A 60 -5.39 -12.08 0.82
N ILE A 61 -4.90 -11.84 2.03
CA ILE A 61 -5.12 -12.70 3.21
C ILE A 61 -6.26 -12.23 4.13
N ALA A 62 -6.68 -10.98 4.03
CA ALA A 62 -7.92 -10.49 4.62
C ALA A 62 -8.50 -9.34 3.79
N TYR A 63 -9.83 -9.20 3.79
CA TYR A 63 -10.54 -8.17 3.03
C TYR A 63 -11.88 -7.82 3.69
N TRP A 64 -12.16 -6.53 3.84
CA TRP A 64 -13.45 -5.97 4.24
C TRP A 64 -13.93 -5.01 3.16
N SER A 65 -15.01 -5.37 2.44
CA SER A 65 -15.63 -4.52 1.41
C SER A 65 -16.58 -3.48 1.98
N PHE A 66 -17.19 -3.75 3.14
CA PHE A 66 -18.30 -2.96 3.70
C PHE A 66 -19.55 -2.79 2.81
N ASP A 67 -19.64 -3.55 1.72
CA ASP A 67 -20.84 -3.66 0.90
C ASP A 67 -21.85 -4.59 1.58
N ASP A 68 -22.73 -3.99 2.40
CA ASP A 68 -23.76 -4.62 3.25
C ASP A 68 -23.27 -5.66 4.29
N THR A 69 -21.96 -5.86 4.43
CA THR A 69 -21.37 -6.78 5.41
C THR A 69 -20.21 -6.18 6.19
N LYS A 70 -20.10 -6.53 7.47
CA LYS A 70 -18.95 -6.18 8.34
C LYS A 70 -18.01 -7.37 8.50
N ASN A 71 -18.29 -8.49 7.85
CA ASN A 71 -17.46 -9.69 7.99
C ASN A 71 -16.15 -9.48 7.24
N GLU A 72 -15.07 -10.01 7.79
CA GLU A 72 -13.85 -10.28 7.03
C GLU A 72 -14.19 -11.37 6.00
N LEU A 73 -13.93 -11.12 4.71
CA LEU A 73 -14.46 -11.92 3.60
C LEU A 73 -13.64 -13.17 3.28
N LYS A 74 -12.35 -13.24 3.64
CA LYS A 74 -11.50 -14.40 3.35
C LYS A 74 -11.76 -15.58 4.29
N SER A 75 -12.23 -15.34 5.53
CA SER A 75 -12.68 -16.39 6.46
C SER A 75 -14.11 -16.20 6.99
N ALA A 76 -14.90 -15.31 6.38
CA ALA A 76 -16.28 -14.98 6.76
C ALA A 76 -16.46 -14.54 8.24
N THR A 77 -15.41 -14.02 8.88
CA THR A 77 -15.39 -13.70 10.32
C THR A 77 -16.19 -12.44 10.62
N ALA A 78 -17.31 -12.57 11.33
CA ALA A 78 -18.07 -11.44 11.86
C ALA A 78 -17.31 -10.69 12.98
N PRO A 79 -17.52 -9.37 13.14
CA PRO A 79 -16.97 -8.62 14.26
C PRO A 79 -17.56 -9.09 15.59
N THR A 80 -16.71 -9.18 16.62
CA THR A 80 -17.09 -9.45 18.01
C THR A 80 -17.82 -8.26 18.63
N ALA A 81 -17.46 -7.03 18.25
CA ALA A 81 -18.18 -5.82 18.63
C ALA A 81 -18.21 -4.81 17.47
N SER A 82 -19.26 -3.99 17.41
CA SER A 82 -19.43 -2.95 16.39
C SER A 82 -20.16 -1.76 17.02
N VAL A 83 -19.44 -0.67 17.27
CA VAL A 83 -19.97 0.52 17.97
C VAL A 83 -20.14 1.68 16.99
N ASN A 84 -21.24 2.45 17.15
CA ASN A 84 -21.57 3.69 16.42
C ASN A 84 -21.21 3.68 14.92
N ASN A 85 -21.77 2.72 14.18
CA ASN A 85 -21.44 2.47 12.78
C ASN A 85 -22.70 2.23 11.94
N THR A 86 -22.65 2.65 10.69
CA THR A 86 -23.67 2.40 9.66
C THR A 86 -23.01 2.15 8.32
N PHE A 87 -23.69 1.45 7.41
CA PHE A 87 -23.34 1.53 5.99
C PHE A 87 -23.82 2.85 5.40
N ILE A 88 -23.08 3.37 4.44
CA ILE A 88 -23.44 4.53 3.61
C ILE A 88 -23.32 4.18 2.12
N THR A 89 -24.22 4.71 1.31
CA THR A 89 -24.10 4.66 -0.16
C THR A 89 -23.01 5.61 -0.65
N GLY A 90 -22.36 5.31 -1.77
CA GLY A 90 -21.27 6.15 -2.29
C GLY A 90 -19.93 5.82 -1.62
N GLY A 91 -19.72 4.55 -1.29
CA GLY A 91 -18.38 4.01 -1.11
C GLY A 91 -17.55 4.15 -2.38
N VAL A 92 -16.26 3.88 -2.26
CA VAL A 92 -15.35 3.70 -3.38
C VAL A 92 -15.82 2.55 -4.26
N ARG A 93 -16.35 1.48 -3.66
CA ARG A 93 -17.04 0.41 -4.39
C ARG A 93 -18.30 -0.03 -3.63
N GLY A 94 -19.48 0.29 -4.17
CA GLY A 94 -20.75 -0.03 -3.52
C GLY A 94 -21.04 0.84 -2.30
N LYS A 95 -21.20 0.22 -1.13
CA LYS A 95 -21.35 0.89 0.18
C LYS A 95 -20.05 0.86 0.98
N ALA A 96 -19.89 1.87 1.83
CA ALA A 96 -18.78 1.97 2.78
C ALA A 96 -19.26 1.94 4.23
N LEU A 97 -18.33 1.73 5.17
CA LEU A 97 -18.61 1.82 6.61
C LEU A 97 -18.38 3.25 7.10
N SER A 98 -19.43 3.91 7.59
CA SER A 98 -19.32 5.15 8.33
C SER A 98 -19.29 4.91 9.84
N LEU A 99 -18.41 5.62 10.53
CA LEU A 99 -18.18 5.58 11.97
C LEU A 99 -18.44 6.98 12.56
N ASN A 100 -19.17 7.06 13.67
CA ASN A 100 -19.43 8.30 14.41
C ASN A 100 -18.98 8.16 15.86
N ALA A 101 -17.71 8.46 16.15
CA ALA A 101 -17.02 7.95 17.34
C ALA A 101 -17.25 6.43 17.49
N GLY A 102 -16.98 5.69 16.41
CA GLY A 102 -17.26 4.26 16.28
C GLY A 102 -16.04 3.41 15.98
N TYR A 103 -16.22 2.08 16.03
CA TYR A 103 -15.19 1.10 15.69
C TYR A 103 -15.79 -0.29 15.42
N LEU A 104 -15.03 -1.14 14.74
CA LEU A 104 -15.25 -2.59 14.67
C LEU A 104 -14.12 -3.32 15.40
N TYR A 105 -14.44 -4.40 16.11
CA TYR A 105 -13.49 -5.24 16.83
C TYR A 105 -13.71 -6.71 16.50
N TYR A 106 -12.62 -7.41 16.16
CA TYR A 106 -12.59 -8.84 15.90
C TYR A 106 -11.61 -9.46 16.90
N ALA A 107 -12.15 -10.13 17.93
CA ALA A 107 -11.36 -10.77 18.98
C ALA A 107 -10.64 -12.06 18.50
N THR A 108 -10.86 -12.46 17.26
CA THR A 108 -10.35 -13.67 16.62
C THR A 108 -8.90 -13.52 16.15
N GLN A 109 -8.06 -14.48 16.52
CA GLN A 109 -6.73 -14.67 15.92
C GLN A 109 -6.88 -15.24 14.50
N PHE A 110 -6.81 -14.38 13.48
CA PHE A 110 -6.74 -14.81 12.09
C PHE A 110 -5.46 -15.62 11.85
N GLN A 111 -5.58 -16.79 11.21
CA GLN A 111 -4.44 -17.71 11.02
C GLN A 111 -3.32 -17.08 10.18
N LYS A 112 -3.68 -16.28 9.17
CA LYS A 112 -2.73 -15.58 8.30
C LYS A 112 -2.01 -14.40 8.98
N PHE A 113 -2.43 -13.95 10.17
CA PHE A 113 -1.78 -12.89 10.94
C PHE A 113 -0.84 -13.41 12.04
N LYS A 114 -0.64 -14.74 12.13
CA LYS A 114 0.33 -15.35 13.05
C LYS A 114 1.77 -15.02 12.68
N THR A 115 2.66 -15.10 13.68
CA THR A 115 4.09 -14.77 13.60
C THR A 115 4.79 -15.42 12.41
N ASP A 116 4.54 -16.72 12.19
CA ASP A 116 5.22 -17.49 11.14
C ASP A 116 4.66 -17.25 9.73
N SER A 117 3.43 -16.73 9.63
CA SER A 117 2.75 -16.41 8.36
C SER A 117 3.02 -14.96 7.93
N LEU A 118 2.83 -14.00 8.83
CA LEU A 118 2.89 -12.57 8.51
C LEU A 118 4.29 -12.00 8.79
N LYS A 119 5.20 -12.19 7.83
CA LYS A 119 6.59 -11.66 7.87
C LYS A 119 6.78 -10.41 7.00
N SER A 120 5.81 -10.14 6.14
CA SER A 120 5.75 -9.04 5.18
C SER A 120 4.29 -8.67 5.02
N PHE A 121 3.98 -7.42 4.70
CA PHE A 121 2.58 -7.03 4.52
C PHE A 121 2.37 -5.87 3.55
N THR A 122 1.15 -5.79 3.03
CA THR A 122 0.55 -4.54 2.55
C THR A 122 -0.80 -4.37 3.24
N ILE A 123 -1.09 -3.16 3.72
CA ILE A 123 -2.42 -2.78 4.21
C ILE A 123 -2.89 -1.62 3.34
N SER A 124 -3.97 -1.83 2.60
CA SER A 124 -4.63 -0.86 1.74
C SER A 124 -5.99 -0.52 2.32
N GLN A 125 -6.36 0.75 2.38
CA GLN A 125 -7.72 1.16 2.73
C GLN A 125 -8.06 2.51 2.10
N TRP A 126 -9.35 2.72 1.86
CA TRP A 126 -9.88 4.02 1.51
C TRP A 126 -10.50 4.67 2.74
N VAL A 127 -10.29 5.97 2.90
CA VAL A 127 -10.81 6.74 4.05
C VAL A 127 -11.44 8.06 3.60
N GLN A 128 -12.53 8.43 4.27
CA GLN A 128 -13.02 9.81 4.36
C GLN A 128 -12.83 10.26 5.81
N ILE A 129 -12.06 11.32 6.01
CA ILE A 129 -11.72 11.79 7.35
C ILE A 129 -11.41 13.29 7.34
N LEU A 130 -11.56 13.92 8.50
CA LEU A 130 -11.11 15.26 8.80
C LEU A 130 -10.11 15.23 9.96
N ASN A 131 -9.25 16.23 10.04
CA ASN A 131 -8.57 16.54 11.28
C ASN A 131 -9.60 16.96 12.35
N ASN A 132 -9.24 16.84 13.64
CA ASN A 132 -10.14 17.12 14.76
C ASN A 132 -9.49 17.98 15.87
N GLY A 133 -8.22 18.38 15.72
CA GLY A 133 -7.52 19.29 16.62
C GLY A 133 -7.29 18.81 18.04
N SER A 134 -7.57 17.54 18.38
CA SER A 134 -7.61 17.07 19.77
C SER A 134 -7.16 15.63 20.02
N LYS A 135 -7.49 14.67 19.14
CA LYS A 135 -7.24 13.23 19.32
C LYS A 135 -6.72 12.56 18.05
N LYS A 136 -5.80 11.62 18.20
CA LYS A 136 -5.30 10.76 17.11
C LYS A 136 -6.40 9.77 16.69
N THR A 137 -6.40 9.38 15.43
CA THR A 137 -7.29 8.33 14.92
C THR A 137 -6.48 7.11 14.51
N MET A 138 -6.82 5.94 15.06
CA MET A 138 -6.26 4.65 14.67
C MET A 138 -7.21 4.01 13.66
N ILE A 139 -6.96 4.18 12.36
CA ILE A 139 -7.88 3.70 11.32
C ILE A 139 -7.86 2.17 11.20
N PHE A 140 -6.70 1.54 11.45
CA PHE A 140 -6.55 0.08 11.57
C PHE A 140 -5.51 -0.26 12.63
N GLN A 141 -5.80 -1.25 13.48
CA GLN A 141 -4.84 -1.85 14.40
C GLN A 141 -4.85 -3.37 14.30
N LEU A 142 -3.69 -3.98 14.04
CA LEU A 142 -3.45 -5.38 14.38
C LEU A 142 -3.07 -5.40 15.86
N ALA A 143 -4.10 -5.31 16.71
CA ALA A 143 -3.99 -5.15 18.15
C ALA A 143 -3.38 -6.38 18.81
N ARG A 144 -2.81 -6.18 20.00
CA ARG A 144 -2.45 -7.25 20.94
C ARG A 144 -3.21 -6.98 22.25
N PRO A 145 -3.84 -7.98 22.87
CA PRO A 145 -4.39 -7.83 24.21
C PRO A 145 -3.33 -7.25 25.16
N THR A 146 -3.77 -6.32 26.02
CA THR A 146 -2.97 -5.60 27.03
C THR A 146 -1.79 -4.75 26.54
N ILE A 147 -1.58 -4.56 25.23
CA ILE A 147 -0.53 -3.68 24.68
C ILE A 147 -1.16 -2.49 23.94
N PHE A 148 -0.70 -1.27 24.25
CA PHE A 148 -1.27 -0.02 23.70
C PHE A 148 -1.04 0.11 22.19
N ASN A 149 0.21 -0.11 21.76
CA ASN A 149 0.61 -0.22 20.37
C ASN A 149 0.68 -1.71 20.01
N GLY A 150 -0.23 -2.16 19.14
CA GLY A 150 -0.27 -3.53 18.64
C GLY A 150 0.87 -3.85 17.67
N ASN A 151 0.76 -5.01 17.03
CA ASN A 151 1.70 -5.46 16.00
C ASN A 151 1.81 -4.45 14.86
N ILE A 152 0.69 -3.90 14.41
CA ILE A 152 0.63 -2.85 13.38
C ILE A 152 -0.39 -1.81 13.83
N ASN A 153 -0.02 -0.53 13.72
CA ASN A 153 -0.81 0.62 14.16
C ASN A 153 -0.86 1.61 13.00
N PHE A 154 -1.98 1.68 12.28
CA PHE A 154 -2.17 2.65 11.19
C PHE A 154 -2.74 3.94 11.78
N VAL A 155 -1.85 4.82 12.27
CA VAL A 155 -2.20 6.06 12.96
C VAL A 155 -2.26 7.24 11.99
N LEU A 156 -3.32 8.02 12.13
CA LEU A 156 -3.44 9.38 11.60
C LEU A 156 -3.37 10.37 12.76
N GLU A 157 -2.47 11.35 12.66
CA GLU A 157 -2.25 12.41 13.65
C GLU A 157 -3.28 13.55 13.45
N THR A 158 -4.56 13.19 13.41
CA THR A 158 -5.72 14.07 13.19
C THR A 158 -5.86 15.18 14.25
N ASN A 159 -5.16 15.06 15.37
CA ASN A 159 -5.09 16.06 16.43
C ASN A 159 -4.27 17.31 16.05
N LEU A 160 -3.40 17.26 15.04
CA LEU A 160 -2.42 18.33 14.80
C LEU A 160 -3.02 19.61 14.16
N PHE A 161 -4.18 19.50 13.53
CA PHE A 161 -4.82 20.59 12.80
C PHE A 161 -6.34 20.66 13.09
N PRO A 162 -6.99 21.82 12.92
CA PRO A 162 -8.46 21.90 12.98
C PRO A 162 -9.10 21.21 11.76
N ALA A 163 -10.39 20.86 11.88
CA ALA A 163 -11.16 20.20 10.82
C ALA A 163 -11.26 21.00 9.51
N SER A 164 -11.07 22.32 9.55
CA SER A 164 -11.00 23.18 8.37
C SER A 164 -9.71 23.04 7.56
N ASN A 165 -8.65 22.42 8.12
CA ASN A 165 -7.43 22.14 7.38
C ASN A 165 -7.56 20.79 6.68
N ILE A 166 -7.84 20.85 5.38
CA ILE A 166 -7.97 19.68 4.50
C ILE A 166 -6.69 19.35 3.72
N ASP A 167 -5.74 20.28 3.63
CA ASP A 167 -4.50 20.11 2.86
C ASP A 167 -3.34 19.57 3.70
N ASN A 168 -3.60 19.18 4.96
CA ASN A 168 -2.57 18.65 5.84
C ASN A 168 -3.06 17.46 6.67
N LEU A 169 -2.60 16.26 6.33
CA LEU A 169 -2.68 15.06 7.16
C LEU A 169 -1.28 14.51 7.45
N LYS A 170 -0.93 14.33 8.73
CA LYS A 170 0.24 13.53 9.12
C LYS A 170 -0.18 12.08 9.33
N ILE A 171 0.45 11.20 8.58
CA ILE A 171 0.29 9.75 8.60
C ILE A 171 1.51 9.21 9.34
N HIS A 172 1.31 8.53 10.48
CA HIS A 172 2.38 8.13 11.41
C HIS A 172 2.23 6.67 11.86
N PRO A 173 2.20 5.70 10.94
CA PRO A 173 2.02 4.31 11.29
C PRO A 173 3.24 3.75 12.03
N THR A 174 2.99 2.77 12.89
CA THR A 174 4.05 2.04 13.60
C THR A 174 3.81 0.52 13.54
N PHE A 175 4.87 -0.26 13.75
CA PHE A 175 4.78 -1.70 13.95
C PHE A 175 5.66 -2.16 15.12
N THR A 176 5.28 -3.25 15.79
CA THR A 176 6.08 -3.85 16.89
C THR A 176 7.26 -4.66 16.33
N THR A 177 8.43 -4.52 16.96
CA THR A 177 9.68 -5.13 16.48
C THR A 177 9.97 -6.51 17.11
N VAL A 178 10.99 -7.20 16.60
CA VAL A 178 11.59 -8.40 17.21
C VAL A 178 12.28 -8.07 18.54
N GLY A 179 13.00 -6.95 18.63
CA GLY A 179 13.77 -6.53 19.81
C GLY A 179 12.95 -5.87 20.92
N GLY A 180 11.66 -5.62 20.70
CA GLY A 180 10.80 -4.84 21.58
C GLY A 180 10.70 -3.37 21.18
N GLY A 181 9.66 -2.71 21.68
CA GLY A 181 9.26 -1.38 21.20
C GLY A 181 8.70 -1.42 19.77
N THR A 182 8.65 -0.26 19.13
CA THR A 182 8.08 -0.07 17.79
C THR A 182 9.03 0.65 16.85
N GLN A 183 8.92 0.37 15.55
CA GLN A 183 9.40 1.27 14.49
C GLN A 183 8.25 1.98 13.81
N ASP A 184 8.54 3.14 13.22
CA ASP A 184 7.57 4.01 12.58
C ASP A 184 7.98 4.41 11.14
N ASN A 185 7.05 5.03 10.42
CA ASN A 185 7.36 5.94 9.31
C ASN A 185 6.44 7.16 9.44
N ILE A 186 6.83 8.28 8.85
CA ILE A 186 6.04 9.52 8.81
C ILE A 186 6.11 10.12 7.41
N ASN A 187 5.01 10.70 6.94
CA ASN A 187 4.99 11.47 5.67
C ASN A 187 5.41 12.94 5.85
N THR A 188 5.64 13.38 7.09
CA THR A 188 6.09 14.74 7.41
C THR A 188 6.69 14.82 8.80
N LEU A 189 7.66 15.72 8.96
CA LEU A 189 8.19 16.19 10.25
C LEU A 189 7.47 17.43 10.78
N ARG A 190 6.34 17.84 10.16
CA ARG A 190 5.58 19.05 10.52
C ARG A 190 4.84 18.88 11.85
N ASP A 191 5.62 18.84 12.92
CA ASP A 191 5.21 18.59 14.29
C ASP A 191 5.08 19.90 15.08
N SER A 192 5.30 21.04 14.40
CA SER A 192 4.96 22.38 14.87
C SER A 192 4.61 23.31 13.69
N PRO A 193 3.54 24.12 13.79
CA PRO A 193 3.29 25.22 12.87
C PRO A 193 4.47 26.20 12.90
N GLY A 194 5.10 26.46 11.75
CA GLY A 194 6.18 27.44 11.59
C GLY A 194 7.60 26.89 11.44
N MET A 195 7.85 25.59 11.67
CA MET A 195 9.15 25.01 11.33
C MET A 195 9.31 24.78 9.82
N PRO A 196 10.46 25.14 9.20
CA PRO A 196 10.80 24.74 7.84
C PRO A 196 11.00 23.21 7.80
N ASN A 197 10.16 22.51 7.04
CA ASN A 197 10.19 21.05 6.98
C ASN A 197 10.96 20.51 5.77
N TYR A 198 11.66 19.41 6.01
CA TYR A 198 12.66 18.83 5.11
C TYR A 198 12.07 17.68 4.27
N ILE A 199 12.20 17.78 2.93
CA ILE A 199 12.02 16.71 1.91
C ILE A 199 10.55 16.19 1.79
N PRO A 200 10.04 15.92 0.56
CA PRO A 200 8.80 16.54 0.09
C PRO A 200 7.56 16.12 0.88
N TYR A 201 6.78 17.13 1.25
CA TYR A 201 5.51 16.94 1.92
C TYR A 201 4.47 16.35 0.97
N ILE A 202 4.30 15.02 1.03
CA ILE A 202 3.27 14.32 0.28
C ILE A 202 2.18 13.93 1.28
N THR A 203 1.10 14.68 1.23
CA THR A 203 -0.13 14.45 1.97
C THR A 203 -1.30 14.51 1.00
N PRO A 204 -2.36 13.72 1.18
CA PRO A 204 -3.59 13.87 0.42
C PRO A 204 -4.37 15.09 0.90
N THR A 205 -5.09 15.74 -0.01
CA THR A 205 -6.24 16.57 0.39
C THR A 205 -7.32 15.64 0.95
N ILE A 206 -7.70 15.85 2.21
CA ILE A 206 -8.72 15.06 2.92
C ILE A 206 -10.09 15.76 2.87
N GLY A 207 -11.11 15.19 3.50
CA GLY A 207 -12.45 15.76 3.54
C GLY A 207 -13.51 14.78 4.02
N ALA A 208 -14.60 15.29 4.59
CA ALA A 208 -15.76 14.47 4.99
C ALA A 208 -16.41 13.73 3.82
N ASN A 209 -16.28 14.25 2.59
CA ASN A 209 -16.81 13.66 1.36
C ASN A 209 -15.69 13.32 0.35
N THR A 210 -14.43 13.27 0.79
CA THR A 210 -13.26 13.09 -0.10
C THR A 210 -12.60 11.75 0.20
N TRP A 211 -12.80 10.78 -0.70
CA TRP A 211 -12.15 9.47 -0.59
C TRP A 211 -10.66 9.58 -0.89
N VAL A 212 -9.85 9.13 0.07
CA VAL A 212 -8.40 9.08 0.00
C VAL A 212 -7.94 7.64 0.13
N HIS A 213 -7.09 7.19 -0.80
CA HIS A 213 -6.45 5.87 -0.70
C HIS A 213 -5.19 5.99 0.15
N LEU A 214 -5.15 5.26 1.27
CA LEU A 214 -3.99 5.17 2.15
C LEU A 214 -3.49 3.73 2.19
N LEU A 215 -2.19 3.55 1.98
CA LEU A 215 -1.61 2.22 1.88
C LEU A 215 -0.22 2.16 2.56
N LEU A 216 0.04 1.08 3.27
CA LEU A 216 1.34 0.77 3.88
C LEU A 216 1.93 -0.47 3.24
N THR A 217 3.23 -0.48 2.93
CA THR A 217 3.95 -1.71 2.58
C THR A 217 5.13 -1.94 3.52
N TYR A 218 5.31 -3.18 3.96
CA TYR A 218 6.50 -3.61 4.70
C TYR A 218 7.12 -4.85 4.06
N ASN A 219 8.42 -4.76 3.76
CA ASN A 219 9.21 -5.85 3.20
C ASN A 219 10.13 -6.44 4.27
N GLY A 220 9.82 -7.65 4.75
CA GLY A 220 10.59 -8.34 5.78
C GLY A 220 12.00 -8.77 5.36
N ASN A 221 12.29 -8.83 4.06
CA ASN A 221 13.63 -9.19 3.56
C ASN A 221 14.58 -7.98 3.55
N THR A 222 14.05 -6.76 3.41
CA THR A 222 14.87 -5.54 3.29
C THR A 222 14.69 -4.56 4.45
N GLY A 223 13.66 -4.75 5.30
CA GLY A 223 13.33 -3.85 6.40
C GLY A 223 12.63 -2.56 5.97
N PHE A 224 12.29 -2.40 4.69
CA PHE A 224 11.67 -1.19 4.17
C PHE A 224 10.18 -1.11 4.49
N PHE A 225 9.77 -0.01 5.12
CA PHE A 225 8.40 0.31 5.51
C PHE A 225 7.92 1.60 4.83
N HIS A 226 7.03 1.54 3.85
CA HIS A 226 6.58 2.71 3.10
C HIS A 226 5.15 3.12 3.43
N ILE A 227 4.93 4.43 3.42
CA ILE A 227 3.60 5.04 3.36
C ILE A 227 3.31 5.43 1.90
N TRP A 228 2.08 5.21 1.48
CA TRP A 228 1.53 5.57 0.19
C TRP A 228 0.23 6.34 0.38
N SER A 229 0.00 7.33 -0.47
CA SER A 229 -1.25 8.07 -0.53
C SER A 229 -1.63 8.29 -2.00
N ASN A 230 -2.85 7.95 -2.37
CA ASN A 230 -3.39 8.13 -3.72
C ASN A 230 -2.45 7.58 -4.83
N GLY A 231 -1.92 6.37 -4.62
CA GLY A 231 -0.97 5.72 -5.53
C GLY A 231 0.46 6.29 -5.53
N ILE A 232 0.77 7.30 -4.72
CA ILE A 232 2.08 7.99 -4.67
C ILE A 232 2.80 7.69 -3.35
N ARG A 233 4.11 7.46 -3.41
CA ARG A 233 4.95 7.19 -2.24
C ARG A 233 5.09 8.47 -1.39
N ALA A 234 4.74 8.38 -0.11
CA ALA A 234 4.60 9.54 0.78
C ALA A 234 5.51 9.52 2.03
N GLY A 235 6.03 8.36 2.44
CA GLY A 235 6.81 8.22 3.68
C GLY A 235 8.29 8.61 3.55
N ALA A 236 8.81 9.38 4.51
CA ALA A 236 10.16 9.94 4.50
C ALA A 236 11.25 9.03 5.09
N PHE A 237 10.93 8.10 6.01
CA PHE A 237 11.91 7.31 6.76
C PHE A 237 11.69 5.78 6.63
N PRO A 238 11.72 5.22 5.41
CA PRO A 238 11.31 3.84 5.20
C PRO A 238 12.33 2.78 5.64
N SER A 239 13.63 3.09 5.68
CA SER A 239 14.71 2.11 5.88
C SER A 239 15.08 1.86 7.35
N ARG A 240 14.11 1.97 8.28
CA ARG A 240 14.35 1.84 9.74
C ARG A 240 14.10 0.44 10.31
N GLY A 241 13.48 -0.47 9.56
CA GLY A 241 13.18 -1.83 10.01
C GLY A 241 14.37 -2.79 9.94
N THR A 242 15.55 -2.45 10.48
CA THR A 242 16.79 -3.23 10.35
C THR A 242 17.24 -3.90 11.65
N GLY A 243 17.95 -5.03 11.54
CA GLY A 243 18.44 -5.79 12.71
C GLY A 243 17.29 -6.22 13.64
N ASN A 244 17.40 -5.91 14.93
CA ASN A 244 16.34 -6.17 15.90
C ASN A 244 15.06 -5.33 15.68
N SER A 245 15.10 -4.35 14.78
CA SER A 245 13.97 -3.48 14.44
C SER A 245 13.04 -4.05 13.36
N LEU A 246 13.26 -5.30 12.91
CA LEU A 246 12.35 -6.00 11.99
C LEU A 246 10.96 -6.19 12.62
N PHE A 247 9.91 -6.13 11.80
CA PHE A 247 8.52 -6.41 12.21
C PHE A 247 8.36 -7.81 12.81
N LYS A 248 7.50 -7.93 13.83
CA LYS A 248 7.02 -9.21 14.34
C LYS A 248 5.53 -9.17 14.67
N SER A 249 4.76 -10.07 14.05
CA SER A 249 3.33 -10.25 14.33
C SER A 249 3.11 -11.14 15.56
N TRP A 250 3.43 -10.63 16.75
CA TRP A 250 3.30 -11.34 18.01
C TRP A 250 1.88 -11.87 18.27
N GLU A 251 1.78 -12.98 19.00
CA GLU A 251 0.51 -13.64 19.33
C GLU A 251 0.21 -13.57 20.85
N PRO A 252 -1.07 -13.59 21.26
CA PRO A 252 -2.26 -13.44 20.40
C PRO A 252 -2.38 -12.02 19.83
N ASN A 253 -2.96 -11.92 18.65
CA ASN A 253 -3.33 -10.67 18.00
C ASN A 253 -4.77 -10.70 17.45
N GLN A 254 -5.33 -9.51 17.29
CA GLN A 254 -6.74 -9.22 17.05
C GLN A 254 -6.86 -8.02 16.09
N VAL A 255 -8.03 -7.78 15.51
CA VAL A 255 -8.23 -6.63 14.61
C VAL A 255 -9.14 -5.59 15.26
N LEU A 256 -8.71 -4.32 15.22
CA LEU A 256 -9.55 -3.15 15.44
C LEU A 256 -9.55 -2.28 14.18
N ILE A 257 -10.71 -1.73 13.84
CA ILE A 257 -10.89 -0.78 12.73
C ILE A 257 -11.57 0.46 13.33
N GLY A 258 -10.94 1.62 13.18
CA GLY A 258 -11.42 2.91 13.73
C GLY A 258 -11.13 3.19 15.20
N ALA A 259 -10.41 2.33 15.93
CA ALA A 259 -9.96 2.61 17.31
C ALA A 259 -8.66 1.89 17.65
N ASN A 260 -7.95 2.38 18.69
CA ASN A 260 -6.94 1.58 19.40
C ASN A 260 -7.58 0.87 20.59
N TYR A 261 -6.84 -0.04 21.25
CA TYR A 261 -7.35 -0.84 22.38
C TYR A 261 -8.02 0.00 23.48
N ASN A 262 -7.38 1.10 23.92
CA ASN A 262 -7.97 2.01 24.92
C ASN A 262 -9.28 2.66 24.43
N ALA A 263 -9.27 3.24 23.22
CA ALA A 263 -10.43 3.91 22.65
C ALA A 263 -11.60 2.94 22.40
N ALA A 264 -11.32 1.65 22.17
CA ALA A 264 -12.29 0.57 22.04
C ALA A 264 -12.87 0.07 23.39
N GLY A 265 -12.68 0.80 24.48
CA GLY A 265 -13.19 0.45 25.80
C GLY A 265 -12.39 -0.64 26.54
N MET A 266 -11.19 -0.97 26.05
CA MET A 266 -10.29 -1.96 26.64
C MET A 266 -9.00 -1.27 27.12
N PRO A 267 -9.04 -0.45 28.19
CA PRO A 267 -7.90 0.34 28.62
C PRO A 267 -6.75 -0.54 29.11
N VAL A 268 -5.56 -0.36 28.53
CA VAL A 268 -4.30 -0.97 29.00
C VAL A 268 -3.51 -0.03 29.90
N ASN A 269 -3.79 1.27 29.82
CA ASN A 269 -3.20 2.35 30.61
C ASN A 269 -4.15 3.57 30.58
N ALA A 270 -3.76 4.67 31.23
CA ALA A 270 -4.56 5.89 31.28
C ALA A 270 -4.37 6.83 30.07
N ASP A 271 -3.72 6.39 28.99
CA ASP A 271 -3.49 7.23 27.80
C ASP A 271 -4.81 7.45 27.03
N VAL A 272 -5.16 8.73 26.86
CA VAL A 272 -6.36 9.21 26.17
C VAL A 272 -6.01 10.02 24.91
N THR A 273 -4.85 9.79 24.29
CA THR A 273 -4.41 10.51 23.08
C THR A 273 -5.19 10.10 21.82
N PHE A 274 -5.79 8.91 21.82
CA PHE A 274 -6.67 8.40 20.77
C PHE A 274 -8.15 8.56 21.13
N ALA A 275 -9.00 8.62 20.10
CA ALA A 275 -10.44 8.48 20.22
C ALA A 275 -10.98 7.54 19.12
N PRO A 276 -12.18 6.95 19.31
CA PRO A 276 -12.88 6.25 18.24
C PRO A 276 -13.09 7.14 17.02
N MET A 277 -13.06 6.56 15.84
CA MET A 277 -13.09 7.28 14.57
C MET A 277 -14.42 7.95 14.31
N THR A 278 -14.35 9.19 13.81
CA THR A 278 -15.45 9.85 13.10
C THR A 278 -15.01 10.07 11.66
N GLY A 279 -15.74 9.50 10.72
CA GLY A 279 -15.38 9.43 9.29
C GLY A 279 -15.87 8.13 8.67
N SER A 280 -15.39 7.80 7.47
CA SER A 280 -15.76 6.56 6.78
C SER A 280 -14.52 5.79 6.33
N VAL A 281 -14.63 4.46 6.30
CA VAL A 281 -13.60 3.55 5.77
C VAL A 281 -14.22 2.63 4.73
N ASP A 282 -13.43 2.29 3.74
CA ASP A 282 -13.86 1.41 2.65
C ASP A 282 -12.72 0.51 2.14
N GLU A 283 -13.10 -0.61 1.53
CA GLU A 283 -12.22 -1.43 0.69
C GLU A 283 -10.89 -1.86 1.37
N ILE A 284 -10.94 -2.21 2.66
CA ILE A 284 -9.75 -2.55 3.47
C ILE A 284 -9.21 -3.92 3.05
N ARG A 285 -8.03 -3.94 2.42
CA ARG A 285 -7.33 -5.13 1.94
C ARG A 285 -6.02 -5.33 2.67
N MET A 286 -5.73 -6.56 3.10
CA MET A 286 -4.46 -6.94 3.70
C MET A 286 -3.80 -8.08 2.92
N TYR A 287 -2.56 -7.85 2.51
CA TYR A 287 -1.74 -8.81 1.78
C TYR A 287 -0.55 -9.28 2.63
N ASP A 288 -0.07 -10.51 2.42
CA ASP A 288 1.14 -11.05 3.08
C ASP A 288 2.46 -10.73 2.35
N PHE A 289 2.48 -9.66 1.55
CA PHE A 289 3.61 -9.23 0.74
C PHE A 289 3.62 -7.70 0.54
N PRO A 290 4.79 -7.04 0.39
CA PRO A 290 4.86 -5.67 -0.11
C PRO A 290 4.45 -5.60 -1.59
N LEU A 291 3.28 -5.00 -1.89
CA LEU A 291 2.87 -4.80 -3.28
C LEU A 291 3.88 -3.94 -4.05
N PRO A 292 4.22 -4.25 -5.30
CA PRO A 292 5.07 -3.40 -6.13
C PRO A 292 4.33 -2.10 -6.53
N ASP A 293 5.09 -1.02 -6.69
CA ASP A 293 4.64 0.34 -7.01
C ASP A 293 3.54 0.40 -8.10
N ALA A 294 3.71 -0.33 -9.21
CA ALA A 294 2.75 -0.34 -10.31
C ALA A 294 1.37 -0.89 -9.91
N PHE A 295 1.32 -1.92 -9.05
CA PHE A 295 0.08 -2.53 -8.57
C PHE A 295 -0.58 -1.68 -7.49
N ILE A 296 0.20 -0.92 -6.70
CA ILE A 296 -0.33 0.10 -5.78
C ILE A 296 -1.04 1.22 -6.57
N LYS A 297 -0.44 1.66 -7.67
CA LYS A 297 -1.05 2.65 -8.58
C LYS A 297 -2.31 2.09 -9.26
N ALA A 298 -2.26 0.84 -9.75
CA ALA A 298 -3.42 0.16 -10.31
C ALA A 298 -4.57 0.07 -9.31
N LEU A 299 -4.31 -0.36 -8.07
CA LEU A 299 -5.30 -0.47 -7.00
C LEU A 299 -5.98 0.88 -6.68
N TYR A 300 -5.21 1.98 -6.69
CA TYR A 300 -5.75 3.33 -6.58
C TYR A 300 -6.64 3.72 -7.77
N ASN A 301 -6.18 3.51 -9.00
CA ASN A 301 -6.91 3.90 -10.20
C ASN A 301 -8.19 3.06 -10.41
N LEU A 302 -8.16 1.77 -10.05
CA LEU A 302 -9.30 0.87 -10.06
C LEU A 302 -10.36 1.34 -9.05
N GLY A 303 -9.95 1.63 -7.79
CA GLY A 303 -10.85 2.19 -6.79
C GLY A 303 -11.48 3.53 -7.21
N ARG A 304 -10.71 4.43 -7.85
CA ARG A 304 -11.26 5.67 -8.44
C ARG A 304 -12.32 5.45 -9.51
N ALA A 305 -12.34 4.29 -10.14
CA ALA A 305 -13.32 3.91 -11.15
C ALA A 305 -14.43 2.99 -10.60
N GLY A 306 -14.42 2.68 -9.29
CA GLY A 306 -15.36 1.75 -8.66
C GLY A 306 -15.18 0.28 -9.07
N LYS A 307 -13.95 -0.13 -9.41
CA LYS A 307 -13.62 -1.46 -9.98
C LYS A 307 -12.85 -2.36 -9.02
#